data_AF-A0A8J5WGF7-F1
#
_entry.id   AF-A0A8J5WGF7-F1
#
_cell.length_a   1.000
_cell.length_b   1.000
_cell.length_c   1.000
_cell.angle_alpha   90.00
_cell.angle_beta   90.00
_cell.angle_gamma   90.00
#
_symmetry.space_group_name_H-M   'P 1'
#
loop_
_entity.id
_entity.type
_entity.pdbx_description
1 polymer ?
#
loop_
_entity_poly.entity_id
_entity_poly.type
_entity_poly.pdbx_seq_one_letter_code
_entity_poly.pdbx_strand_id
1 'polypeptide(L)'
;MHAGQVPEHLDGSMNEGNIHIAATTPPLVARLYRDQFETDFSRFLRMRCRELVPGGRMVLTILGRQRDEVVTAGGLTTVFDLLAQGMRTLVAQGRVDKEKMDSFNLPIYNPSIDELKLLVKKSEMLVISDI
;
A
#
# COMPACT_ATOMS: atom_id res chain seq x y z
N MET A 1 -1.46 -12.83 -7.13
CA MET A 1 -1.47 -11.53 -6.44
C MET A 1 -0.01 -11.18 -6.18
N HIS A 2 0.57 -10.22 -6.91
CA HIS A 2 1.92 -9.75 -6.57
C HIS A 2 1.72 -8.80 -5.39
N ALA A 3 2.18 -9.19 -4.19
CA ALA A 3 2.27 -8.24 -3.09
C ALA A 3 3.23 -7.12 -3.53
N GLY A 4 2.96 -5.88 -3.12
CA GLY A 4 3.90 -4.77 -3.32
C GLY A 4 5.21 -5.03 -2.58
N GLN A 5 6.15 -4.11 -2.68
CA GLN A 5 7.31 -4.12 -1.80
C GLN A 5 7.07 -3.22 -0.59
N VAL A 6 7.72 -3.51 0.54
CA VAL A 6 7.85 -2.51 1.62
C VAL A 6 8.67 -1.36 1.04
N PRO A 7 8.33 -0.09 1.31
CA PRO A 7 9.08 1.04 0.76
C PRO A 7 10.56 0.94 1.12
N GLU A 8 11.44 1.06 0.12
CA GLU A 8 12.89 0.85 0.28
C GLU A 8 13.54 1.77 1.33
N HIS A 9 12.99 2.97 1.51
CA HIS A 9 13.50 3.99 2.44
C HIS A 9 12.72 4.06 3.76
N LEU A 10 11.88 3.06 4.06
CA LEU A 10 11.18 2.97 5.34
C LEU A 10 12.07 2.28 6.38
N ASP A 11 12.64 3.07 7.28
CA ASP A 11 13.27 2.54 8.50
C ASP A 11 12.19 2.22 9.54
N GLY A 12 12.40 1.16 10.32
CA GLY A 12 11.51 0.72 11.38
C GLY A 12 11.24 1.79 12.44
N SER A 13 12.23 2.63 12.71
CA SER A 13 12.08 3.76 13.63
C SER A 13 11.05 4.81 13.16
N MET A 14 10.73 4.85 11.86
CA MET A 14 9.84 5.86 11.27
C MET A 14 8.35 5.55 11.49
N ASN A 15 7.99 4.28 11.74
CA ASN A 15 6.61 3.84 11.94
C ASN A 15 6.41 3.15 13.30
N GLU A 16 7.10 3.66 14.33
CA GLU A 16 7.14 3.07 15.67
C GLU A 16 5.75 2.66 16.19
N GLY A 17 5.68 1.44 16.73
CA GLY A 17 4.47 0.88 17.31
C GLY A 17 3.38 0.57 16.28
N ASN A 18 3.64 0.68 14.98
CA ASN A 18 2.70 0.35 13.90
C ASN A 18 3.36 -0.62 12.92
N ILE A 19 2.53 -1.33 12.16
CA ILE A 19 3.00 -2.30 11.15
C ILE A 19 2.51 -1.95 9.73
N HIS A 20 1.80 -0.83 9.60
CA HIS A 20 1.22 -0.29 8.39
C HIS A 20 0.94 1.21 8.64
N ILE A 21 0.46 1.94 7.62
CA ILE A 21 -0.06 3.30 7.81
C ILE A 21 -1.26 3.27 8.76
N ALA A 22 -1.17 4.07 9.82
CA ALA A 22 -2.16 4.22 10.90
C ALA A 22 -2.31 5.69 11.32
N ALA A 23 -3.22 5.97 12.25
CA ALA A 23 -3.49 7.32 12.77
C ALA A 23 -2.26 8.07 13.30
N THR A 24 -1.32 7.33 13.90
CA THR A 24 -0.09 7.89 14.49
C THR A 24 1.08 7.93 13.50
N THR A 25 0.92 7.38 12.30
CA THR A 25 1.99 7.30 11.31
C THR A 25 2.37 8.69 10.81
N PRO A 26 3.67 9.06 10.80
CA PRO A 26 4.11 10.33 10.25
C PRO A 26 3.75 10.47 8.76
N PRO A 27 3.39 11.68 8.27
CA PRO A 27 3.04 11.88 6.86
C PRO A 27 4.10 11.42 5.86
N LEU A 28 5.38 11.41 6.26
CA LEU A 28 6.48 10.91 5.44
C LEU A 28 6.34 9.42 5.12
N VAL A 29 5.97 8.60 6.11
CA VAL A 29 5.80 7.15 5.90
C VAL A 29 4.66 6.88 4.93
N ALA A 30 3.52 7.57 5.09
CA ALA A 30 2.40 7.44 4.15
C ALA A 30 2.79 7.81 2.71
N ARG A 31 3.66 8.82 2.54
CA ARG A 31 4.22 9.16 1.21
C ARG A 31 5.13 8.06 0.67
N LEU A 32 6.02 7.48 1.48
CA LEU A 32 6.90 6.38 1.05
C LEU A 32 6.10 5.18 0.52
N TYR A 33 5.02 4.82 1.22
CA TYR A 33 4.09 3.77 0.77
C TYR A 33 3.43 4.09 -0.56
N ARG A 34 2.96 5.33 -0.73
CA ARG A 34 2.37 5.78 -2.00
C ARG A 34 3.39 5.74 -3.13
N ASP A 35 4.59 6.28 -2.91
CA ASP A 35 5.63 6.38 -3.94
C ASP A 35 6.11 4.98 -4.38
N GLN A 36 6.20 4.03 -3.43
CA GLN A 36 6.48 2.62 -3.74
C GLN A 36 5.35 2.00 -4.58
N PHE A 37 4.09 2.23 -4.19
CA PHE A 37 2.94 1.75 -4.97
C PHE A 37 2.91 2.33 -6.39
N GLU A 38 3.14 3.64 -6.55
CA GLU A 38 3.17 4.29 -7.86
C GLU A 38 4.25 3.65 -8.76
N THR A 39 5.43 3.35 -8.19
CA THR A 39 6.53 2.70 -8.89
C THR A 39 6.16 1.28 -9.32
N ASP A 40 5.67 0.46 -8.37
CA ASP A 40 5.30 -0.93 -8.61
C ASP A 40 4.16 -1.05 -9.62
N PHE A 41 3.12 -0.24 -9.47
CA PHE A 41 1.96 -0.27 -10.34
C PHE A 41 2.29 0.23 -11.76
N SER A 42 3.09 1.28 -11.89
CA SER A 42 3.56 1.76 -13.20
C SER A 42 4.39 0.71 -13.93
N ARG A 43 5.23 -0.03 -13.19
CA ARG A 43 5.99 -1.16 -13.74
C ARG A 43 5.06 -2.28 -14.17
N PHE A 44 4.07 -2.62 -13.36
CA PHE A 44 3.05 -3.62 -13.69
C PHE A 44 2.31 -3.27 -15.00
N LEU A 45 1.78 -2.05 -15.13
CA LEU A 45 1.06 -1.61 -16.33
C LEU A 45 1.94 -1.71 -17.58
N ARG A 46 3.21 -1.31 -17.49
CA ARG A 46 4.19 -1.38 -18.59
C ARG A 46 4.45 -2.81 -19.04
N MET A 47 4.58 -3.74 -18.11
CA MET A 47 4.78 -5.15 -18.43
C MET A 47 3.53 -5.74 -19.09
N ARG A 48 2.34 -5.48 -18.51
CA ARG A 48 1.07 -5.98 -19.06
C ARG A 48 0.77 -5.44 -20.45
N CYS A 49 1.08 -4.17 -20.71
CA CYS A 49 0.89 -3.59 -22.05
C CYS A 49 1.69 -4.34 -23.13
N ARG A 50 2.90 -4.84 -22.82
CA ARG A 50 3.74 -5.58 -23.78
C ARG A 50 3.24 -7.00 -24.04
N GLU A 51 2.51 -7.57 -23.09
CA GLU A 51 1.99 -8.94 -23.17
C GLU A 51 0.58 -8.99 -23.76
N LEU A 52 -0.14 -7.87 -23.76
CA LEU A 52 -1.46 -7.76 -24.36
C LEU A 52 -1.38 -7.76 -25.89
N VAL A 53 -2.25 -8.54 -26.51
CA VAL A 53 -2.49 -8.47 -27.96
C VAL A 53 -3.19 -7.17 -28.35
N PRO A 54 -3.10 -6.71 -29.61
CA PRO A 54 -3.87 -5.55 -30.08
C PRO A 54 -5.37 -5.72 -29.80
N GLY A 55 -5.98 -4.72 -29.15
CA GLY A 55 -7.38 -4.75 -28.73
C GLY A 55 -7.68 -5.62 -27.49
N GLY A 56 -6.65 -6.23 -26.90
CA GLY A 56 -6.77 -6.98 -25.65
C GLY A 56 -7.20 -6.12 -24.48
N ARG A 57 -7.87 -6.73 -23.50
CA ARG A 57 -8.36 -6.06 -22.28
C ARG A 57 -7.80 -6.74 -21.04
N MET A 58 -7.71 -5.97 -19.97
CA MET A 58 -7.34 -6.45 -18.64
C MET A 58 -8.39 -5.98 -17.64
N VAL A 59 -8.76 -6.86 -16.71
CA VAL A 59 -9.64 -6.54 -15.59
C VAL A 59 -8.82 -6.67 -14.31
N LEU A 60 -8.89 -5.65 -13.46
CA LEU A 60 -8.16 -5.59 -12.19
C LEU A 60 -9.14 -5.41 -11.04
N THR A 61 -9.01 -6.23 -10.00
CA THR A 61 -9.70 -6.05 -8.73
C THR A 61 -8.66 -5.72 -7.67
N ILE A 62 -8.75 -4.52 -7.11
CA ILE A 62 -7.77 -3.97 -6.16
C ILE A 62 -8.48 -3.56 -4.88
N LEU A 63 -7.89 -3.88 -3.74
CA LEU A 63 -8.32 -3.35 -2.45
C LEU A 63 -7.94 -1.87 -2.38
N GLY A 64 -8.87 -0.98 -2.68
CA GLY A 64 -8.68 0.46 -2.66
C GLY A 64 -9.40 1.17 -1.52
N ARG A 65 -9.43 2.50 -1.58
CA ARG A 65 -10.15 3.39 -0.66
C ARG A 65 -11.00 4.41 -1.41
N GLN A 66 -12.10 4.84 -0.80
CA GLN A 66 -13.04 5.80 -1.42
C GLN A 66 -12.58 7.26 -1.31
N ARG A 67 -11.89 7.64 -0.24
CA ARG A 67 -11.49 9.04 0.04
C ARG A 67 -9.99 9.20 -0.06
N ASP A 68 -9.54 10.42 -0.32
CA ASP A 68 -8.13 10.80 -0.42
C ASP A 68 -7.36 10.73 0.90
N GLU A 69 -8.04 10.63 2.04
CA GLU A 69 -7.39 10.40 3.33
C GLU A 69 -6.92 8.95 3.46
N VAL A 70 -5.60 8.76 3.44
CA VAL A 70 -4.93 7.45 3.61
C VAL A 70 -5.10 6.91 5.04
N VAL A 71 -5.20 7.83 6.01
CA VAL A 71 -5.18 7.52 7.45
C VAL A 71 -6.53 7.01 7.97
N THR A 72 -7.64 7.42 7.35
CA THR A 72 -9.02 7.13 7.78
C THR A 72 -9.74 6.18 6.81
N ALA A 73 -8.98 5.45 5.98
CA ALA A 73 -9.44 4.70 4.80
C ALA A 73 -10.35 3.47 5.05
N GLY A 74 -11.07 3.40 6.17
CA GLY A 74 -12.12 2.42 6.42
C GLY A 74 -11.64 1.04 6.88
N GLY A 75 -12.47 0.01 6.67
CA GLY A 75 -12.40 -1.28 7.39
C GLY A 75 -11.11 -2.12 7.28
N LEU A 76 -10.27 -1.90 6.27
CA LEU A 76 -8.96 -2.57 6.17
C LEU A 76 -7.90 -1.94 7.08
N THR A 77 -7.92 -0.61 7.24
CA THR A 77 -7.11 0.08 8.24
C THR A 77 -7.44 -0.47 9.63
N THR A 78 -8.72 -0.78 9.90
CA THR A 78 -9.17 -1.42 11.14
C THR A 78 -8.56 -2.82 11.37
N VAL A 79 -8.38 -3.65 10.34
CA VAL A 79 -7.77 -4.99 10.50
C VAL A 79 -6.29 -4.89 10.84
N PHE A 80 -5.55 -4.03 10.15
CA PHE A 80 -4.11 -3.85 10.42
C PHE A 80 -3.87 -3.14 11.74
N ASP A 81 -4.75 -2.22 12.14
CA ASP A 81 -4.71 -1.58 13.46
C ASP A 81 -4.92 -2.62 14.58
N LEU A 82 -5.87 -3.55 14.43
CA LEU A 82 -6.09 -4.63 15.39
C LEU A 82 -4.89 -5.59 15.45
N LEU A 83 -4.29 -5.91 14.30
CA LEU A 83 -3.07 -6.73 14.26
C LEU A 83 -1.91 -6.00 14.95
N ALA A 84 -1.73 -4.70 14.70
CA ALA A 84 -0.73 -3.87 15.38
C ALA A 84 -0.97 -3.85 16.90
N GLN A 85 -2.22 -3.74 17.34
CA GLN A 85 -2.57 -3.82 18.76
C GLN A 85 -2.17 -5.16 19.38
N GLY A 86 -2.50 -6.28 18.72
CA GLY A 86 -2.08 -7.61 19.16
C GLY A 86 -0.56 -7.74 19.28
N MET A 87 0.18 -7.22 18.28
CA MET A 87 1.65 -7.17 18.31
C MET A 87 2.17 -6.33 19.49
N ARG A 88 1.58 -5.16 19.77
CA ARG A 88 1.93 -4.34 20.94
C ARG A 88 1.70 -5.08 22.25
N THR A 89 0.62 -5.86 22.35
CA THR A 89 0.37 -6.72 23.52
C THR A 89 1.46 -7.77 23.69
N LEU A 90 1.90 -8.41 22.61
CA LEU A 90 2.99 -9.38 22.65
C LEU A 90 4.34 -8.74 23.05
N VAL A 91 4.61 -7.52 22.60
CA VAL A 91 5.78 -6.73 23.03
C VAL A 91 5.71 -6.42 24.52
N ALA A 92 4.55 -5.95 25.01
CA ALA A 92 4.35 -5.64 26.43
C ALA A 92 4.49 -6.89 27.33
N GLN A 93 4.17 -8.08 26.81
CA GLN A 93 4.37 -9.36 27.49
C GLN A 93 5.80 -9.92 27.36
N GLY A 94 6.71 -9.20 26.70
CA GLY A 94 8.10 -9.66 26.46
C GLY A 94 8.18 -10.87 25.53
N ARG A 95 7.16 -11.13 24.71
CA ARG A 95 7.12 -12.25 23.75
C ARG A 95 7.70 -11.89 22.39
N VAL A 96 7.73 -10.61 22.06
CA VAL A 96 8.29 -10.04 20.82
C VAL A 96 9.16 -8.85 21.20
N ASP A 97 10.35 -8.76 20.61
CA ASP A 97 11.23 -7.60 20.81
C ASP A 97 10.61 -6.36 20.16
N LYS A 98 10.72 -5.20 20.83
CA LYS A 98 10.14 -3.95 20.33
C LYS A 98 10.72 -3.58 18.96
N GLU A 99 12.03 -3.74 18.79
CA GLU A 99 12.74 -3.44 17.54
C GLU A 99 12.26 -4.32 16.38
N LYS A 100 11.89 -5.58 16.64
CA LYS A 100 11.31 -6.47 15.63
C LYS A 100 9.91 -6.03 15.22
N MET A 101 9.12 -5.52 16.16
CA MET A 101 7.82 -4.96 15.83
C MET A 101 7.98 -3.68 15.00
N ASP A 102 8.83 -2.75 15.44
CA ASP A 102 8.98 -1.44 14.79
C ASP A 102 9.55 -1.58 13.36
N SER A 103 10.46 -2.53 13.14
CA SER A 103 10.99 -2.85 11.80
C SER A 103 10.01 -3.61 10.89
N PHE A 104 8.93 -4.18 11.42
CA PHE A 104 7.99 -4.97 10.65
C PHE A 104 6.91 -4.10 10.02
N ASN A 105 6.91 -4.02 8.68
CA ASN A 105 5.95 -3.25 7.92
C ASN A 105 5.31 -4.10 6.82
N LEU A 106 3.98 -4.05 6.70
CA LEU A 106 3.22 -4.79 5.70
C LEU A 106 3.38 -4.14 4.32
N PRO A 107 3.72 -4.88 3.26
CA PRO A 107 3.93 -4.33 1.93
C PRO A 107 2.61 -4.11 1.18
N ILE A 108 1.70 -3.35 1.78
CA ILE A 108 0.35 -3.12 1.28
C ILE A 108 0.13 -1.61 1.22
N TYR A 109 -0.41 -1.16 0.09
CA TYR A 109 -0.93 0.19 -0.07
C TYR A 109 -2.30 0.11 -0.70
N ASN A 110 -3.27 0.83 -0.13
CA ASN A 110 -4.64 0.89 -0.62
C ASN A 110 -4.82 2.21 -1.40
N PRO A 111 -4.72 2.20 -2.74
CA PRO A 111 -4.84 3.41 -3.52
C PRO A 111 -6.27 3.93 -3.57
N SER A 112 -6.45 5.23 -3.76
CA SER A 112 -7.75 5.79 -4.14
C SER A 112 -8.04 5.50 -5.63
N ILE A 113 -9.32 5.61 -6.00
CA ILE A 113 -9.74 5.51 -7.40
C ILE A 113 -9.02 6.58 -8.26
N ASP A 114 -8.81 7.78 -7.72
CA ASP A 114 -8.17 8.87 -8.44
C ASP A 114 -6.67 8.64 -8.64
N GLU A 115 -5.98 8.06 -7.64
CA GLU A 115 -4.58 7.61 -7.80
C GLU A 115 -4.45 6.56 -8.91
N LEU A 116 -5.35 5.57 -8.94
CA LEU A 116 -5.38 4.54 -9.99
C LEU A 116 -5.62 5.16 -11.38
N LYS A 117 -6.63 6.03 -11.50
CA LYS A 117 -6.94 6.72 -12.76
C LYS A 117 -5.76 7.55 -13.25
N LEU A 118 -5.10 8.27 -12.34
CA LEU A 118 -3.95 9.10 -12.65
C LEU A 118 -2.79 8.26 -13.18
N LEU A 119 -2.48 7.12 -12.55
CA LEU A 119 -1.38 6.24 -12.99
C LEU A 119 -1.66 5.60 -14.35
N VAL A 120 -2.89 5.14 -14.60
CA VAL A 120 -3.25 4.61 -15.92
C VAL A 120 -3.15 5.70 -16.98
N LYS A 121 -3.65 6.91 -16.70
CA LYS A 121 -3.54 8.05 -17.63
C LYS A 121 -2.09 8.42 -17.92
N LYS A 122 -1.25 8.53 -16.88
CA LYS A 122 0.20 8.79 -16.99
C LYS A 122 0.95 7.71 -17.79
N SER A 123 0.42 6.49 -17.82
CA SER A 123 1.06 5.40 -18.55
C SER A 123 1.04 5.59 -20.06
N GLU A 124 0.04 6.30 -20.60
CA GLU A 124 -0.20 6.51 -22.04
C GLU A 124 -0.24 5.21 -22.87
N MET A 125 -0.35 4.06 -22.21
CA MET A 125 -0.27 2.71 -22.79
C MET A 125 -1.63 2.00 -22.79
N LEU A 126 -2.51 2.39 -21.87
CA LEU A 126 -3.78 1.72 -21.59
C LEU A 126 -4.89 2.76 -21.41
N VAL A 127 -6.12 2.38 -21.72
CA VAL A 127 -7.32 3.22 -21.59
C VAL A 127 -8.29 2.56 -20.62
N ILE A 128 -8.84 3.35 -19.70
CA ILE A 128 -9.87 2.89 -18.76
C ILE A 128 -11.19 2.79 -19.51
N SER A 129 -11.80 1.61 -19.50
CA SER A 129 -13.11 1.38 -20.13
C SER A 129 -14.27 1.47 -19.14
N ASP A 130 -14.07 1.09 -17.88
CA ASP A 130 -15.09 1.00 -16.83
C ASP A 130 -14.42 1.03 -15.43
N ILE A 131 -15.13 1.49 -14.39
CA ILE A 131 -14.69 1.54 -12.98
C ILE A 131 -15.87 1.27 -12.04
#